data_AF-A0A9W6TR77-F1
#
_entry.id   AF-A0A9W6TR77-F1
#
_cell.length_a   1.000
_cell.length_b   1.000
_cell.length_c   1.000
_cell.angle_alpha   90.00
_cell.angle_beta   90.00
_cell.angle_gamma   90.00
#
_symmetry.space_group_name_H-M   'P 1'
#
loop_
_entity.id
_entity.type
_entity.pdbx_description
1 polymer ?
#
loop_
_entity_poly.entity_id
_entity_poly.type
_entity_poly.pdbx_seq_one_letter_code
_entity_poly.pdbx_strand_id
1 'polypeptide(L)'
;MASQFVQPICGPTAYLGEIDDGTLYDALGLTTVDEAFEGSYGSWTKKGDGVVRLIFESTDDKDVTVVIYSGGDDYAKVDVDAFQTVVWESTIPELQDKNMYLDRWRPGLFGIPGSGGGSLLLCIPRAADGGHLTMHVRINVS
;
A
#
# COMPACT_ATOMS: atom_id res chain seq x y z
N MET A 1 26.38 16.80 2.52
CA MET A 1 25.34 16.80 3.57
C MET A 1 24.47 15.59 3.32
N ALA A 2 24.66 14.51 4.08
CA ALA A 2 23.84 13.31 3.93
C ALA A 2 22.46 13.63 4.53
N SER A 3 21.45 13.77 3.67
CA SER A 3 20.06 13.84 4.12
C SER A 3 19.74 12.49 4.75
N GLN A 4 19.58 12.46 6.08
CA GLN A 4 19.06 11.28 6.74
C GLN A 4 17.58 11.17 6.33
N PHE A 5 17.31 10.32 5.33
CA PHE A 5 15.96 9.89 5.05
C PHE A 5 15.52 8.99 6.21
N VAL A 6 14.87 9.60 7.19
CA VAL A 6 14.18 8.86 8.24
C VAL A 6 12.95 8.28 7.57
N GLN A 7 13.03 7.02 7.14
CA GLN A 7 11.83 6.25 6.82
C GLN A 7 10.91 6.35 8.04
N PRO A 8 9.62 6.66 7.88
CA PRO A 8 8.65 6.55 8.95
C PRO A 8 8.70 5.10 9.44
N ILE A 9 9.47 4.87 10.50
CA ILE A 9 9.54 3.57 11.15
C ILE A 9 8.18 3.42 11.80
N CYS A 10 7.51 2.30 11.56
CA CYS A 10 6.31 1.94 12.29
C CYS A 10 6.61 2.13 13.79
N GLY A 11 5.93 3.08 14.43
CA GLY A 11 6.21 3.45 15.82
C GLY A 11 6.16 2.20 16.72
N PRO A 12 7.04 2.07 17.72
CA PRO A 12 7.33 0.79 18.37
C PRO A 12 6.16 0.27 19.22
N THR A 13 5.47 -0.78 18.75
CA THR A 13 4.32 -1.39 19.43
C THR A 13 4.70 -2.64 20.23
N ALA A 14 5.24 -2.39 21.42
CA ALA A 14 5.12 -3.32 22.55
C ALA A 14 4.93 -2.57 23.88
N TYR A 15 5.38 -1.31 23.96
CA TYR A 15 5.25 -0.45 25.15
C TYR A 15 4.62 0.93 24.87
N LEU A 16 4.37 1.26 23.61
CA LEU A 16 3.58 2.42 23.16
C LEU A 16 2.38 1.84 22.38
N GLY A 17 1.16 2.21 22.75
CA GLY A 17 -0.07 1.49 22.38
C GLY A 17 -0.35 1.33 20.88
N GLU A 18 -1.34 0.47 20.59
CA GLU A 18 -1.88 0.27 19.23
C GLU A 18 -2.44 1.55 18.63
N ILE A 19 -2.29 1.70 17.32
CA ILE A 19 -2.73 2.87 16.54
C ILE A 19 -4.26 3.03 16.62
N ASP A 20 -4.71 4.22 17.01
CA ASP A 20 -6.13 4.59 17.05
C ASP A 20 -6.68 4.88 15.65
N ASP A 21 -8.01 4.92 15.53
CA ASP A 21 -8.73 5.10 14.26
C ASP A 21 -8.33 6.40 13.54
N GLY A 22 -8.23 6.36 12.22
CA GLY A 22 -7.83 7.54 11.45
C GLY A 22 -7.70 7.30 9.94
N THR A 23 -7.29 8.34 9.22
CA THR A 23 -6.93 8.22 7.80
C THR A 23 -5.61 7.46 7.66
N LEU A 24 -5.35 6.81 6.52
CA LEU A 24 -4.08 6.09 6.34
C LEU A 24 -2.86 7.02 6.34
N TYR A 25 -3.02 8.28 5.94
CA TYR A 25 -1.96 9.29 6.03
C TYR A 25 -1.60 9.58 7.49
N ASP A 26 -2.61 9.84 8.32
CA ASP A 26 -2.39 10.22 9.72
C ASP A 26 -2.04 9.04 10.61
N ALA A 27 -2.70 7.89 10.39
CA ALA A 27 -2.58 6.71 11.24
C ALA A 27 -1.40 5.81 10.84
N LEU A 28 -1.21 5.59 9.53
CA LEU A 28 -0.32 4.53 9.02
C LEU A 28 0.85 5.05 8.16
N GLY A 29 0.99 6.37 8.04
CA GLY A 29 2.11 6.99 7.31
C GLY A 29 2.09 6.71 5.81
N LEU A 30 0.89 6.61 5.21
CA LEU A 30 0.74 6.43 3.77
C LEU A 30 1.60 7.46 3.01
N THR A 31 2.51 6.96 2.18
CA THR A 31 3.40 7.80 1.37
C THR A 31 3.34 7.33 -0.07
N THR A 32 3.15 8.27 -1.00
CA THR A 32 3.21 8.02 -2.43
C THR A 32 4.43 8.74 -3.00
N VAL A 33 5.15 8.06 -3.88
CA VAL A 33 6.27 8.62 -4.64
C VAL A 33 5.81 8.69 -6.09
N ASP A 34 6.05 9.83 -6.73
CA ASP A 34 5.62 10.16 -8.10
C ASP A 34 4.10 10.08 -8.31
N GLU A 35 3.66 10.12 -9.57
CA GLU A 35 2.26 10.39 -9.94
C GLU A 35 1.40 9.12 -10.02
N ALA A 36 1.96 7.91 -10.18
CA ALA A 36 1.16 6.71 -10.43
C ALA A 36 0.17 6.39 -9.32
N PHE A 37 0.53 6.63 -8.05
CA PHE A 37 -0.34 6.37 -6.91
C PHE A 37 -0.90 7.64 -6.27
N GLU A 38 -0.67 8.80 -6.87
CA GLU A 38 -1.09 10.08 -6.31
C GLU A 38 -2.62 10.14 -6.12
N GLY A 39 -3.03 10.62 -4.94
CA GLY A 39 -4.42 10.71 -4.55
C GLY A 39 -5.02 9.40 -4.02
N SER A 40 -4.21 8.37 -3.78
CA SER A 40 -4.63 7.19 -3.00
C SER A 40 -5.01 7.61 -1.57
N TYR A 41 -6.02 6.95 -0.99
CA TYR A 41 -6.56 7.31 0.32
C TYR A 41 -7.20 6.12 1.01
N GLY A 42 -7.54 6.26 2.29
CA GLY A 42 -8.25 5.20 3.01
C GLY A 42 -8.36 5.49 4.50
N SER A 43 -8.80 4.47 5.23
CA SER A 43 -8.99 4.53 6.68
C SER A 43 -8.51 3.28 7.39
N TRP A 44 -8.08 3.50 8.62
CA TRP A 44 -7.77 2.49 9.62
C TRP A 44 -8.78 2.56 10.77
N THR A 45 -9.28 1.40 11.19
CA THR A 45 -9.98 1.26 12.46
C THR A 45 -9.30 0.19 13.30
N LYS A 46 -9.02 0.50 14.56
CA LYS A 46 -8.32 -0.35 15.53
C LYS A 46 -9.11 -1.60 15.91
N LYS A 47 -10.44 -1.47 16.03
CA LYS A 47 -11.35 -2.60 16.28
C LYS A 47 -12.05 -2.95 14.98
N GLY A 48 -11.93 -4.20 14.55
CA GLY A 48 -12.44 -4.58 13.24
C GLY A 48 -12.48 -6.08 13.02
N ASP A 49 -12.71 -6.45 11.78
CA ASP A 49 -12.90 -7.83 11.31
C ASP A 49 -11.59 -8.53 10.92
N GLY A 50 -10.45 -7.85 11.08
CA GLY A 50 -9.14 -8.38 10.71
C GLY A 50 -8.83 -8.30 9.21
N VAL A 51 -9.58 -7.52 8.43
CA VAL A 51 -9.39 -7.43 6.97
C VAL A 51 -8.44 -6.31 6.59
N VAL A 52 -7.55 -6.61 5.64
CA VAL A 52 -6.78 -5.64 4.86
C VAL A 52 -7.36 -5.64 3.45
N ARG A 53 -8.08 -4.58 3.08
CA ARG A 53 -8.72 -4.43 1.77
C ARG A 53 -8.04 -3.33 0.97
N LEU A 54 -7.54 -3.70 -0.21
CA LEU A 54 -7.02 -2.79 -1.22
C LEU A 54 -7.98 -2.76 -2.41
N ILE A 55 -8.43 -1.57 -2.78
CA ILE A 55 -9.31 -1.31 -3.92
C ILE A 55 -8.47 -0.55 -4.94
N PHE A 56 -8.00 -1.27 -5.96
CA PHE A 56 -7.23 -0.68 -7.05
C PHE A 56 -8.18 0.00 -8.03
N GLU A 57 -8.03 1.30 -8.23
CA GLU A 57 -8.84 2.13 -9.11
C GLU A 57 -7.96 2.63 -10.26
N SER A 58 -7.99 1.92 -11.39
CA SER A 58 -7.21 2.30 -12.56
C SER A 58 -7.89 3.40 -13.36
N THR A 59 -7.14 4.49 -13.57
CA THR A 59 -7.42 5.49 -14.61
C THR A 59 -6.42 5.39 -15.76
N ASP A 60 -5.51 4.41 -15.68
CA ASP A 60 -4.51 4.12 -16.70
C ASP A 60 -5.18 3.58 -17.97
N ASP A 61 -4.66 3.98 -19.12
CA ASP A 61 -5.16 3.60 -20.44
C ASP A 61 -4.66 2.24 -20.92
N LYS A 62 -3.81 1.57 -20.13
CA LYS A 62 -3.33 0.21 -20.41
C LYS A 62 -3.27 -0.63 -19.14
N ASP A 63 -3.27 -1.93 -19.36
CA ASP A 63 -3.17 -2.92 -18.30
C ASP A 63 -1.84 -2.78 -17.55
N VAL A 64 -1.89 -3.01 -16.25
CA VAL A 64 -0.73 -2.98 -15.35
C VAL A 64 -0.80 -4.14 -14.38
N THR A 65 0.37 -4.52 -13.85
CA THR A 65 0.45 -5.43 -12.72
C THR A 65 0.97 -4.65 -11.52
N VAL A 66 0.20 -4.59 -10.44
CA VAL A 66 0.70 -4.05 -9.17
C VAL A 66 1.39 -5.17 -8.41
N VAL A 67 2.67 -4.99 -8.10
CA VAL A 67 3.43 -5.90 -7.25
C VAL A 67 3.38 -5.37 -5.82
N ILE A 68 2.87 -6.22 -4.93
CA ILE A 68 2.80 -5.98 -3.50
C ILE A 68 3.99 -6.67 -2.85
N TYR A 69 4.80 -5.89 -2.15
CA TYR A 69 5.94 -6.34 -1.37
C TYR A 69 5.61 -6.22 0.12
N SER A 70 6.08 -7.19 0.91
CA SER A 70 5.92 -7.20 2.36
C SER A 70 7.25 -7.55 3.01
N GLY A 71 7.77 -6.65 3.86
CA GLY A 71 9.05 -6.91 4.56
C GLY A 71 10.27 -7.02 3.65
N GLY A 72 10.17 -6.62 2.38
CA GLY A 72 11.25 -6.64 1.40
C GLY A 72 11.15 -7.72 0.33
N ASP A 73 10.20 -8.65 0.44
CA ASP A 73 10.00 -9.75 -0.51
C ASP A 73 8.71 -9.56 -1.34
N ASP A 74 8.69 -10.10 -2.57
CA ASP A 74 7.47 -10.24 -3.40
C ASP A 74 6.42 -11.01 -2.58
N TYR A 75 5.26 -10.39 -2.34
CA TYR A 75 4.17 -11.00 -1.58
C TYR A 75 2.98 -11.37 -2.47
N ALA A 76 2.53 -10.45 -3.32
CA ALA A 76 1.43 -10.70 -4.26
C ALA A 76 1.59 -9.89 -5.54
N LYS A 77 0.94 -10.35 -6.61
CA LYS A 77 0.84 -9.63 -7.89
C LYS A 77 -0.64 -9.52 -8.24
N VAL A 78 -1.09 -8.32 -8.54
CA VAL A 78 -2.48 -8.01 -8.85
C VAL A 78 -2.53 -7.39 -10.23
N ASP A 79 -3.12 -8.11 -11.18
CA ASP A 79 -3.36 -7.59 -12.51
C ASP A 79 -4.57 -6.66 -12.49
N VAL A 80 -4.40 -5.46 -13.04
CA VAL A 80 -5.44 -4.43 -13.12
C VAL A 80 -5.52 -3.94 -14.56
N ASP A 81 -6.62 -4.31 -15.21
CA ASP A 81 -6.89 -3.92 -16.59
C ASP A 81 -7.15 -2.41 -16.72
N ALA A 82 -6.97 -1.87 -17.92
CA ALA A 82 -7.21 -0.47 -18.23
C ALA A 82 -8.62 -0.01 -17.79
N PHE A 83 -8.67 1.12 -17.08
CA PHE A 83 -9.91 1.71 -16.54
C PHE A 83 -10.75 0.80 -15.62
N GLN A 84 -10.18 -0.29 -15.10
CA GLN A 84 -10.91 -1.22 -14.23
C GLN A 84 -10.64 -0.98 -12.74
N THR A 85 -11.54 -1.53 -11.92
CA THR A 85 -11.38 -1.60 -10.47
C THR A 85 -11.23 -3.04 -10.02
N VAL A 86 -10.20 -3.33 -9.23
CA VAL A 86 -9.93 -4.68 -8.71
C VAL A 86 -9.80 -4.61 -7.19
N VAL A 87 -10.46 -5.54 -6.50
CA VAL A 87 -10.35 -5.66 -5.05
C VAL A 87 -9.40 -6.80 -4.72
N TRP A 88 -8.44 -6.51 -3.85
CA TRP A 88 -7.54 -7.49 -3.26
C TRP A 88 -7.68 -7.45 -1.74
N GLU A 89 -7.69 -8.61 -1.12
CA GLU A 89 -7.85 -8.73 0.33
C GLU A 89 -6.78 -9.65 0.92
N SER A 90 -6.36 -9.32 2.13
CA SER A 90 -5.56 -10.14 3.02
C SER A 90 -6.03 -9.91 4.46
N THR A 91 -5.29 -10.41 5.45
CA THR A 91 -5.67 -10.34 6.85
C THR A 91 -4.64 -9.62 7.71
N ILE A 92 -5.11 -8.90 8.74
CA ILE A 92 -4.26 -8.21 9.71
C ILE A 92 -3.31 -9.20 10.43
N PRO A 93 -3.73 -10.38 10.89
CA PRO A 93 -2.80 -11.34 11.49
C PRO A 93 -1.64 -11.76 10.58
N GLU A 94 -1.85 -11.78 9.26
CA GLU A 94 -0.84 -12.12 8.27
C GLU A 94 0.14 -10.98 7.98
N LEU A 95 -0.35 -9.73 8.04
CA LEU A 95 0.38 -8.54 7.60
C LEU A 95 0.77 -7.57 8.72
N GLN A 96 0.29 -7.76 9.95
CA GLN A 96 0.64 -6.92 11.09
C GLN A 96 2.15 -6.90 11.35
N ASP A 97 2.62 -5.75 11.82
CA ASP A 97 4.04 -5.48 12.08
C ASP A 97 4.92 -5.56 10.81
N LYS A 98 4.32 -5.46 9.61
CA LYS A 98 5.04 -5.43 8.33
C LYS A 98 4.82 -4.12 7.59
N ASN A 99 5.87 -3.71 6.88
CA ASN A 99 5.80 -2.65 5.89
C ASN A 99 5.37 -3.24 4.56
N MET A 100 4.36 -2.60 3.96
CA MET A 100 3.87 -2.87 2.63
C MET A 100 4.41 -1.83 1.66
N TYR A 101 4.88 -2.30 0.51
CA TYR A 101 5.35 -1.47 -0.58
C TYR A 101 4.66 -1.95 -1.86
N LEU A 102 4.06 -1.03 -2.60
CA LEU A 102 3.38 -1.32 -3.86
C LEU A 102 4.16 -0.66 -4.98
N ASP A 103 4.45 -1.43 -6.01
CA ASP A 103 5.06 -0.96 -7.26
C ASP A 103 4.13 -1.25 -8.43
N ARG A 104 3.98 -0.26 -9.32
CA ARG A 104 3.17 -0.41 -10.53
C ARG A 104 4.07 -0.85 -11.67
N TRP A 105 3.96 -2.12 -12.04
CA TRP A 105 4.78 -2.74 -13.07
C TRP A 105 4.09 -2.74 -14.45
N ARG A 106 4.86 -2.40 -15.49
CA ARG A 106 4.47 -2.53 -16.90
C ARG A 106 5.67 -3.02 -17.73
N PRO A 107 5.48 -3.94 -18.69
CA PRO A 107 6.52 -4.27 -19.65
C PRO A 107 6.82 -3.05 -20.54
N GLY A 108 8.05 -2.54 -20.50
CA GLY A 108 8.49 -1.45 -21.37
C GLY A 108 8.77 -1.90 -22.80
N LEU A 109 9.14 -0.93 -23.67
CA LEU A 109 9.64 -1.23 -25.00
C LEU A 109 10.87 -2.14 -24.89
N PHE A 110 10.89 -3.26 -25.63
CA PHE A 110 11.86 -4.38 -25.52
C PHE A 110 11.70 -5.32 -24.32
N GLY A 111 10.58 -5.28 -23.59
CA GLY A 111 10.33 -6.19 -22.47
C GLY A 111 11.18 -5.88 -21.23
N ILE A 112 11.79 -4.70 -21.18
CA ILE A 112 12.52 -4.22 -20.00
C ILE A 112 11.49 -3.71 -18.99
N PRO A 113 11.44 -4.28 -17.78
CA PRO A 113 10.63 -3.77 -16.69
C PRO A 113 10.91 -2.29 -16.43
N GLY A 114 9.87 -1.46 -16.46
CA GLY A 114 9.96 -0.07 -16.00
C GLY A 114 9.12 0.09 -14.74
N SER A 115 9.75 0.53 -13.65
CA SER A 115 9.08 1.00 -12.42
C SER A 115 8.76 2.51 -12.49
N GLY A 116 8.78 3.09 -13.69
CA GLY A 116 8.81 4.55 -13.92
C GLY A 116 7.50 5.29 -13.62
N GLY A 117 6.61 4.73 -12.79
CA GLY A 117 5.35 5.36 -12.41
C GLY A 117 5.34 5.95 -11.02
N GLY A 118 6.10 5.38 -10.08
CA GLY A 118 5.99 5.71 -8.68
C GLY A 118 5.73 4.50 -7.79
N SER A 119 5.68 4.73 -6.48
CA SER A 119 5.47 3.70 -5.48
C SER A 119 4.56 4.16 -4.34
N LEU A 120 3.92 3.22 -3.65
CA LEU A 120 3.11 3.48 -2.48
C LEU A 120 3.64 2.68 -1.28
N LEU A 121 3.82 3.35 -0.15
CA LEU A 121 4.33 2.77 1.10
C LEU A 121 3.31 2.93 2.21
N LEU A 122 3.14 1.86 3.00
CA LEU A 122 2.21 1.83 4.13
C LEU A 122 2.70 0.82 5.19
N CYS A 123 2.60 1.15 6.47
CA CYS A 123 2.81 0.15 7.53
C CYS A 123 1.48 -0.41 8.04
N ILE A 124 1.39 -1.73 8.26
CA ILE A 124 0.22 -2.36 8.87
C ILE A 124 0.50 -2.56 10.37
N PRO A 125 -0.25 -1.90 11.26
CA PRO A 125 0.00 -1.98 12.69
C PRO A 125 -0.52 -3.30 13.25
N ARG A 126 -0.01 -3.67 14.42
CA ARG A 126 -0.64 -4.69 15.26
C ARG A 126 -1.98 -4.19 15.81
N ALA A 127 -2.98 -5.08 15.79
CA ALA A 127 -4.30 -4.83 16.35
C ALA A 127 -4.83 -6.07 17.08
N ALA A 128 -4.84 -6.05 18.42
CA ALA A 128 -5.37 -7.15 19.23
C ALA A 128 -6.89 -7.30 19.07
N ASP A 129 -7.59 -6.19 18.81
CA ASP A 129 -9.04 -6.15 18.55
C ASP A 129 -9.38 -6.37 17.06
N GLY A 130 -8.48 -6.99 16.30
CA GLY A 130 -8.66 -7.38 14.90
C GLY A 130 -8.23 -6.32 13.90
N GLY A 131 -8.64 -5.07 14.11
CA GLY A 131 -8.38 -3.99 13.16
C GLY A 131 -9.11 -4.14 11.82
N HIS A 132 -9.16 -3.07 11.04
CA HIS A 132 -9.66 -3.12 9.66
C HIS A 132 -9.02 -1.99 8.85
N LEU A 133 -8.52 -2.33 7.67
CA LEU A 133 -7.92 -1.40 6.74
C LEU A 133 -8.69 -1.44 5.42
N THR A 134 -9.15 -0.28 4.96
CA THR A 134 -9.60 -0.11 3.58
C THR A 134 -8.79 1.00 2.93
N MET A 135 -8.15 0.68 1.80
CA MET A 135 -7.38 1.63 0.99
C MET A 135 -7.88 1.63 -0.45
N HIS A 136 -8.18 2.81 -0.97
CA HIS A 136 -8.35 3.09 -2.39
C HIS A 136 -6.99 3.44 -2.98
N VAL A 137 -6.46 2.54 -3.80
CA VAL A 137 -5.18 2.68 -4.49
C VAL A 137 -5.46 3.19 -5.89
N ARG A 138 -5.19 4.47 -6.13
CA ARG A 138 -5.30 5.05 -7.47
C ARG A 138 -4.15 4.56 -8.32
N ILE A 139 -4.43 4.26 -9.58
CA ILE A 139 -3.43 3.95 -10.59
C ILE A 139 -3.62 4.95 -11.72
N ASN A 140 -2.76 5.95 -11.77
CA ASN A 140 -2.79 7.03 -12.75
C ASN A 140 -1.95 6.68 -13.98
N VAL A 141 -2.27 7.36 -15.09
CA VAL A 141 -1.46 7.33 -16.32
C VAL A 141 -0.08 7.94 -16.02
N SER A 142 0.99 7.33 -16.53
CA SER A 142 2.36 7.90 -16.53
C SER A 142 3.05 7.72 -17.87
#